data_AF-A0A2H5N0C6-F1
#
_entry.id   AF-A0A2H5N0C6-F1
#
_cell.length_a   1.000
_cell.length_b   1.000
_cell.length_c   1.000
_cell.angle_alpha   90.00
_cell.angle_beta   90.00
_cell.angle_gamma   90.00
#
_symmetry.space_group_name_H-M   'P 1'
#
loop_
_entity.id
_entity.type
_entity.pdbx_description
1 polymer ?
#
loop_
_entity_poly.entity_id
_entity_poly.type
_entity_poly.pdbx_seq_one_letter_code
_entity_poly.pdbx_strand_id
1 'polypeptide(L)'
;MKRVNKSPDSDLGTQSDPDNGSNYDNVLRDPVAQYGFEFNSMRMMGLAVVTLMLVSVLFSVSVVLRDPPDDGVWEANEAKSFEVKSRKEEDSFQSAEVPKELLGGLLSAEFDKKSCLSRYQSAFYRKELSRKPSSYLISRLRSYEALHQRCGPYTKSYNKTLQKLKSGNQPESSDCNYLVWISFSGLGNRILTLASAFLYALLTNRVLLVDPGVDMVDLFCEPFPEVSWFLPSDFPLKNQFDSFDQISPHCYGRLLKNNNTMNSNGSSRSFVYLHLVHDYDDHDKLFFCDEDQSFLQKYNR
;
A
#
# COMPACT_ATOMS: atom_id res chain seq x y z
N MET A 1 52.15 -8.42 -46.43
CA MET A 1 53.29 -9.38 -46.46
C MET A 1 53.74 -9.54 -45.00
N LYS A 2 53.74 -10.73 -44.36
CA LYS A 2 54.47 -12.00 -44.59
C LYS A 2 55.96 -11.99 -44.15
N ARG A 3 56.22 -12.43 -42.91
CA ARG A 3 57.34 -13.25 -42.35
C ARG A 3 57.31 -13.08 -40.82
N VAL A 4 57.28 -14.07 -39.93
CA VAL A 4 57.44 -15.56 -39.96
C VAL A 4 58.87 -16.07 -40.14
N ASN A 5 59.38 -16.66 -39.04
CA ASN A 5 60.28 -17.82 -38.82
C ASN A 5 60.05 -18.18 -37.33
N LYS A 6 59.72 -19.37 -36.80
CA LYS A 6 59.79 -20.81 -37.13
C LYS A 6 61.04 -21.58 -36.60
N SER A 7 60.75 -22.72 -35.94
CA SER A 7 61.56 -23.75 -35.25
C SER A 7 62.59 -24.51 -36.12
N PRO A 8 63.44 -25.40 -35.54
CA PRO A 8 63.07 -26.79 -35.13
C PRO A 8 63.46 -27.13 -33.65
N ASP A 9 63.18 -28.27 -32.97
CA ASP A 9 62.56 -29.61 -33.17
C ASP A 9 63.54 -30.80 -32.88
N SER A 10 63.19 -31.68 -31.92
CA SER A 10 63.65 -33.09 -31.70
C SER A 10 62.97 -33.65 -30.42
N ASP A 11 62.07 -34.65 -30.44
CA ASP A 11 62.27 -36.13 -30.52
C ASP A 11 62.87 -36.77 -29.24
N LEU A 12 62.49 -37.97 -28.74
CA LEU A 12 61.62 -39.08 -29.22
C LEU A 12 61.14 -39.97 -28.02
N GLY A 13 60.12 -40.86 -28.18
CA GLY A 13 60.01 -42.10 -27.34
C GLY A 13 58.61 -42.67 -26.99
N THR A 14 58.34 -43.95 -27.35
CA THR A 14 57.21 -44.81 -26.93
C THR A 14 57.74 -46.13 -26.29
N GLN A 15 56.99 -47.12 -25.78
CA GLN A 15 55.55 -47.54 -25.85
C GLN A 15 55.11 -48.08 -24.44
N SER A 16 54.23 -49.07 -24.13
CA SER A 16 53.39 -50.08 -24.82
C SER A 16 52.32 -50.69 -23.87
N ASP A 17 51.13 -50.98 -24.42
CA ASP A 17 50.09 -51.95 -23.95
C ASP A 17 50.43 -53.41 -24.40
N PRO A 18 49.69 -54.53 -24.12
CA PRO A 18 48.21 -54.74 -23.97
C PRO A 18 47.80 -55.73 -22.82
N ASP A 19 46.61 -56.38 -22.69
CA ASP A 19 45.64 -56.95 -23.67
C ASP A 19 44.29 -57.47 -23.05
N ASN A 20 43.36 -57.92 -23.92
CA ASN A 20 42.19 -58.82 -23.74
C ASN A 20 40.88 -58.29 -23.08
N GLY A 21 39.65 -58.51 -23.59
CA GLY A 21 39.21 -59.05 -24.90
C GLY A 21 37.73 -59.53 -24.99
N SER A 22 37.12 -59.51 -26.20
CA SER A 22 35.86 -60.21 -26.65
C SER A 22 34.47 -59.70 -26.14
N ASN A 23 33.31 -59.86 -26.82
CA ASN A 23 32.96 -60.25 -28.22
C ASN A 23 31.47 -59.92 -28.58
N TYR A 24 31.20 -59.64 -29.88
CA TYR A 24 29.96 -59.83 -30.72
C TYR A 24 28.54 -59.42 -30.19
N ASP A 25 27.49 -59.18 -31.00
CA ASP A 25 27.22 -59.47 -32.43
C ASP A 25 26.21 -58.47 -33.07
N ASN A 26 25.98 -58.52 -34.40
CA ASN A 26 25.02 -57.64 -35.14
C ASN A 26 23.92 -58.43 -35.89
N VAL A 27 22.62 -58.20 -35.62
CA VAL A 27 21.51 -58.76 -36.45
C VAL A 27 20.29 -57.83 -36.60
N LEU A 28 20.05 -57.40 -37.85
CA LEU A 28 18.79 -57.11 -38.57
C LEU A 28 17.73 -56.13 -38.00
N ARG A 29 17.01 -55.49 -38.93
CA ARG A 29 15.95 -54.50 -38.73
C ARG A 29 14.84 -54.73 -39.77
N ASP A 30 13.56 -54.79 -39.35
CA ASP A 30 12.40 -54.23 -40.08
C ASP A 30 11.08 -54.32 -39.26
N PRO A 31 9.97 -53.65 -39.66
CA PRO A 31 9.12 -52.95 -38.69
C PRO A 31 7.79 -53.62 -38.31
N VAL A 32 7.24 -53.15 -37.18
CA VAL A 32 5.82 -53.28 -36.81
C VAL A 32 5.13 -51.92 -37.00
N ALA A 33 3.93 -51.91 -37.56
CA ALA A 33 3.16 -50.68 -37.82
C ALA A 33 2.26 -50.27 -36.64
N GLN A 34 2.00 -48.95 -36.55
CA GLN A 34 0.80 -48.22 -36.06
C GLN A 34 -0.16 -48.94 -35.07
N TYR A 35 -0.63 -48.29 -34.00
CA TYR A 35 -1.22 -46.95 -33.98
C TYR A 35 -0.88 -46.14 -32.72
N GLY A 36 -0.63 -44.85 -32.88
CA GLY A 36 -0.55 -43.85 -31.81
C GLY A 36 -0.94 -42.48 -32.36
N PHE A 37 -1.90 -41.79 -31.73
CA PHE A 37 -2.53 -40.59 -32.30
C PHE A 37 -1.77 -39.32 -31.85
N GLU A 38 -0.82 -38.84 -32.65
CA GLU A 38 -0.07 -37.62 -32.33
C GLU A 38 -0.95 -36.35 -32.44
N PHE A 39 -1.42 -35.86 -31.29
CA PHE A 39 -2.10 -34.57 -31.20
C PHE A 39 -1.10 -33.42 -31.41
N ASN A 40 -1.12 -32.84 -32.61
CA ASN A 40 -0.26 -31.71 -32.96
C ASN A 40 -0.63 -30.46 -32.14
N SER A 41 0.16 -30.20 -31.10
CA SER A 41 -0.10 -29.20 -30.04
C SER A 41 -0.42 -27.80 -30.56
N MET A 42 0.24 -27.34 -31.64
CA MET A 42 -0.05 -26.02 -32.22
C MET A 42 -1.49 -25.88 -32.71
N ARG A 43 -2.11 -26.96 -33.23
CA ARG A 43 -3.53 -26.93 -33.64
C ARG A 43 -4.47 -26.84 -32.44
N MET A 44 -4.14 -27.52 -31.34
CA MET A 44 -4.93 -27.44 -30.09
C MET A 44 -4.84 -26.05 -29.45
N MET A 45 -3.66 -25.43 -29.45
CA MET A 45 -3.49 -24.06 -28.96
C MET A 45 -4.24 -23.05 -29.86
N GLY A 46 -4.19 -23.21 -31.18
CA GLY A 46 -4.98 -22.40 -32.12
C GLY A 46 -6.49 -22.52 -31.89
N LEU A 47 -7.01 -23.73 -31.72
CA LEU A 47 -8.42 -24.00 -31.39
C LEU A 47 -8.83 -23.38 -30.04
N ALA A 48 -7.96 -23.45 -29.02
CA ALA A 48 -8.22 -22.86 -27.72
C ALA A 48 -8.31 -21.32 -27.80
N VAL A 49 -7.42 -20.66 -28.55
CA VAL A 49 -7.45 -19.20 -28.75
C VAL A 49 -8.72 -18.77 -29.50
N VAL A 50 -9.11 -19.49 -30.56
CA VAL A 50 -10.36 -19.19 -31.30
C VAL A 50 -11.60 -19.38 -30.41
N THR A 51 -11.63 -20.44 -29.60
CA THR A 51 -12.71 -20.67 -28.63
C THR A 51 -12.79 -19.55 -27.59
N LEU A 52 -11.66 -19.10 -27.04
CA LEU A 52 -11.62 -18.00 -26.07
C LEU A 52 -12.09 -16.67 -26.67
N MET A 53 -11.76 -16.38 -27.94
CA MET A 53 -12.26 -15.19 -28.64
C MET A 53 -13.77 -15.27 -28.93
N LEU A 54 -14.30 -16.46 -29.27
CA LEU A 54 -15.74 -16.65 -29.40
C LEU A 54 -16.47 -16.48 -28.06
N VAL A 55 -15.92 -17.02 -26.96
CA VAL A 55 -16.50 -16.89 -25.62
C VAL A 55 -16.49 -15.44 -25.14
N SER A 56 -15.42 -14.67 -25.38
CA SER A 56 -15.38 -13.25 -24.97
C SER A 56 -16.33 -12.36 -25.78
N VAL A 57 -16.50 -12.63 -27.09
CA VAL A 57 -17.52 -11.97 -27.91
C VAL A 57 -18.94 -12.34 -27.43
N LEU A 58 -19.22 -13.63 -27.22
CA LEU A 58 -20.53 -14.08 -26.73
C LEU A 58 -20.86 -13.49 -25.35
N PHE A 59 -19.91 -13.48 -24.42
CA PHE A 59 -20.08 -12.86 -23.10
C PHE A 59 -20.38 -11.35 -23.22
N SER A 60 -19.66 -10.63 -24.09
CA SER A 60 -19.90 -9.20 -24.32
C SER A 60 -21.29 -8.95 -24.89
N VAL A 61 -21.74 -9.77 -25.84
CA VAL A 61 -23.09 -9.72 -26.41
C VAL A 61 -24.14 -10.05 -25.35
N SER A 62 -23.94 -11.06 -24.49
CA SER A 62 -24.86 -11.40 -23.39
C SER A 62 -24.92 -10.36 -22.26
N VAL A 63 -23.92 -9.48 -22.14
CA VAL A 63 -23.95 -8.33 -21.22
C VAL A 63 -24.68 -7.13 -21.85
N VAL A 64 -24.57 -6.93 -23.17
CA VAL A 64 -25.22 -5.82 -23.89
C VAL A 64 -26.68 -6.12 -24.25
N LEU A 65 -27.03 -7.37 -24.56
CA LEU A 65 -28.41 -7.83 -24.82
C LEU A 65 -29.16 -8.28 -23.55
N ARG A 66 -28.69 -7.85 -22.37
CA ARG A 66 -29.42 -8.03 -21.12
C ARG A 66 -30.30 -6.81 -20.89
N ASP A 67 -31.57 -6.94 -21.26
CA ASP A 67 -32.62 -6.04 -20.79
C ASP A 67 -32.58 -5.94 -19.24
N PRO A 68 -32.97 -4.79 -18.66
CA PRO A 68 -33.03 -4.64 -17.21
C PRO A 68 -34.04 -5.63 -16.63
N PRO A 69 -33.82 -6.14 -15.39
CA PRO A 69 -34.81 -6.97 -14.73
C PRO A 69 -36.08 -6.17 -14.46
N ASP A 70 -37.22 -6.75 -14.84
CA ASP A 70 -38.56 -6.22 -14.62
C ASP A 70 -38.90 -6.10 -13.12
N ASP A 71 -39.88 -5.25 -12.76
CA ASP A 71 -40.15 -4.85 -11.37
C ASP A 71 -40.78 -5.98 -10.53
N GLY A 72 -39.91 -6.87 -10.03
CA GLY A 72 -40.26 -7.98 -9.15
C GLY A 72 -40.70 -7.54 -7.76
N VAL A 73 -42.00 -7.29 -7.59
CA VAL A 73 -42.64 -7.04 -6.28
C VAL A 73 -42.37 -8.21 -5.32
N TRP A 74 -41.77 -7.91 -4.17
CA TRP A 74 -41.67 -8.83 -3.05
C TRP A 74 -42.53 -8.36 -1.88
N GLU A 75 -43.66 -9.05 -1.68
CA GLU A 75 -44.45 -8.94 -0.46
C GLU A 75 -43.64 -9.47 0.73
N ALA A 76 -43.27 -8.58 1.65
CA ALA A 76 -42.59 -8.95 2.89
C ALA A 76 -43.61 -9.48 3.91
N ASN A 77 -43.64 -10.81 4.09
CA ASN A 77 -44.53 -11.48 5.06
C ASN A 77 -44.41 -10.93 6.49
N GLU A 78 -45.53 -10.92 7.22
CA GLU A 78 -45.64 -10.33 8.56
C GLU A 78 -44.67 -10.93 9.60
N ALA A 79 -43.66 -10.16 10.01
CA ALA A 79 -42.84 -10.46 11.17
C ALA A 79 -43.46 -9.85 12.45
N LYS A 80 -44.34 -10.59 13.13
CA LYS A 80 -44.88 -10.20 14.44
C LYS A 80 -43.76 -9.95 15.45
N SER A 81 -43.68 -8.71 15.94
CA SER A 81 -42.82 -8.31 17.06
C SER A 81 -43.63 -7.52 18.09
N PHE A 82 -43.20 -7.53 19.35
CA PHE A 82 -44.01 -7.12 20.50
C PHE A 82 -44.27 -5.61 20.59
N GLU A 83 -45.52 -5.22 20.89
CA GLU A 83 -45.89 -3.85 21.24
C GLU A 83 -45.33 -3.48 22.64
N VAL A 84 -44.15 -2.84 22.68
CA VAL A 84 -43.65 -2.18 23.90
C VAL A 84 -43.97 -0.69 23.81
N LYS A 85 -45.08 -0.31 24.43
CA LYS A 85 -45.70 1.01 24.36
C LYS A 85 -44.97 2.07 25.20
N SER A 86 -43.81 2.53 24.74
CA SER A 86 -43.16 3.73 25.30
C SER A 86 -43.89 5.00 24.85
N ARG A 87 -43.89 6.04 25.70
CA ARG A 87 -44.63 7.29 25.44
C ARG A 87 -43.86 8.21 24.50
N LYS A 88 -44.61 8.97 23.69
CA LYS A 88 -44.09 10.19 23.07
C LYS A 88 -43.81 11.22 24.17
N GLU A 89 -42.60 11.77 24.15
CA GLU A 89 -42.40 13.20 24.43
C GLU A 89 -41.84 13.79 23.13
N GLU A 90 -42.41 14.92 22.70
CA GLU A 90 -42.11 15.54 21.41
C GLU A 90 -41.10 16.68 21.63
N ASP A 91 -39.82 16.40 21.38
CA ASP A 91 -38.77 17.41 21.34
C ASP A 91 -38.28 17.59 19.89
N SER A 92 -38.66 18.70 19.26
CA SER A 92 -38.64 18.86 17.81
C SER A 92 -37.28 19.33 17.29
N PHE A 93 -36.25 18.53 17.49
CA PHE A 93 -34.96 18.72 16.83
C PHE A 93 -35.10 18.49 15.32
N GLN A 94 -35.33 19.57 14.57
CA GLN A 94 -35.17 19.57 13.12
C GLN A 94 -33.71 19.28 12.78
N SER A 95 -33.41 18.01 12.54
CA SER A 95 -32.10 17.57 12.07
C SER A 95 -31.85 18.18 10.69
N ALA A 96 -31.03 19.22 10.64
CA ALA A 96 -30.72 19.93 9.40
C ALA A 96 -30.13 18.94 8.38
N GLU A 97 -30.77 18.84 7.22
CA GLU A 97 -30.40 17.83 6.22
C GLU A 97 -28.99 18.11 5.69
N VAL A 98 -28.04 17.23 6.04
CA VAL A 98 -26.64 17.37 5.66
C VAL A 98 -26.52 17.29 4.13
N PRO A 99 -26.01 18.33 3.44
CA PRO A 99 -25.95 18.36 1.99
C PRO A 99 -25.25 17.13 1.40
N LYS A 100 -25.82 16.58 0.32
CA LYS A 100 -25.31 15.38 -0.38
C LYS A 100 -23.83 15.48 -0.78
N GLU A 101 -23.37 16.68 -1.12
CA GLU A 101 -21.98 17.00 -1.43
C GLU A 101 -21.00 16.78 -0.26
N LEU A 102 -21.47 16.77 1.00
CA LEU A 102 -20.65 16.49 2.19
C LEU A 102 -20.58 15.00 2.55
N LEU A 103 -21.17 14.12 1.72
CA LEU A 103 -21.15 12.66 1.86
C LEU A 103 -21.61 12.18 3.25
N GLY A 104 -22.69 12.77 3.77
CA GLY A 104 -23.23 12.45 5.09
C GLY A 104 -22.38 12.96 6.26
N GLY A 105 -21.62 14.04 6.07
CA GLY A 105 -20.76 14.66 7.08
C GLY A 105 -19.32 14.15 7.09
N LEU A 106 -18.95 13.29 6.13
CA LEU A 106 -17.57 12.84 5.98
C LEU A 106 -16.62 14.01 5.63
N LEU A 107 -17.05 14.88 4.72
CA LEU A 107 -16.27 16.04 4.27
C LEU A 107 -16.64 17.30 5.06
N SER A 108 -15.65 18.16 5.31
CA SER A 108 -15.90 19.54 5.76
C SER A 108 -16.44 20.41 4.60
N ALA A 109 -17.20 21.45 4.95
CA ALA A 109 -17.72 22.47 4.04
C ALA A 109 -16.76 23.66 3.83
N GLU A 110 -15.60 23.66 4.49
CA GLU A 110 -14.68 24.81 4.61
C GLU A 110 -13.76 25.04 3.39
N PHE A 111 -13.84 24.22 2.33
CA PHE A 111 -12.99 24.36 1.14
C PHE A 111 -13.62 25.26 0.08
N ASP A 112 -12.80 26.08 -0.60
CA ASP A 112 -13.24 26.75 -1.84
C ASP A 112 -13.63 25.69 -2.89
N LYS A 113 -14.88 25.78 -3.36
CA LYS A 113 -15.45 24.85 -4.34
C LYS A 113 -14.78 24.91 -5.71
N LYS A 114 -14.07 26.00 -6.06
CA LYS A 114 -13.42 26.16 -7.37
C LYS A 114 -12.04 25.52 -7.42
N SER A 115 -11.26 25.62 -6.33
CA SER A 115 -9.91 25.05 -6.19
C SER A 115 -9.83 23.54 -6.47
N CYS A 116 -10.87 22.80 -6.10
CA CYS A 116 -10.94 21.35 -6.26
C CYS A 116 -12.39 20.90 -6.52
N LEU A 117 -12.83 21.06 -7.77
CA LEU A 117 -14.20 20.74 -8.22
C LEU A 117 -14.66 19.33 -7.78
N SER A 118 -13.77 18.35 -7.90
CA SER A 118 -14.05 16.93 -7.62
C SER A 118 -14.50 16.65 -6.18
N ARG A 119 -14.07 17.48 -5.20
CA ARG A 119 -14.41 17.32 -3.77
C ARG A 119 -15.91 17.24 -3.55
N TYR A 120 -16.65 18.21 -4.07
CA TYR A 120 -18.10 18.33 -3.91
C TYR A 120 -18.86 17.81 -5.14
N GLN A 121 -18.31 17.97 -6.35
CA GLN A 121 -18.99 17.57 -7.59
C GLN A 121 -19.04 16.04 -7.78
N SER A 122 -18.14 15.27 -7.13
CA SER A 122 -18.13 13.79 -7.24
C SER A 122 -19.44 13.14 -6.75
N ALA A 123 -20.20 13.80 -5.87
CA ALA A 123 -21.49 13.33 -5.37
C ALA A 123 -22.62 13.34 -6.42
N PHE A 124 -22.42 14.01 -7.57
CA PHE A 124 -23.35 13.96 -8.71
C PHE A 124 -23.03 12.85 -9.72
N TYR A 125 -21.77 12.37 -9.74
CA TYR A 125 -21.32 11.29 -10.63
C TYR A 125 -21.34 9.89 -9.99
N ARG A 126 -21.49 9.82 -8.66
CA ARG A 126 -21.49 8.57 -7.90
C ARG A 126 -22.87 8.30 -7.32
N LYS A 127 -23.23 7.01 -7.22
CA LYS A 127 -24.36 6.57 -6.38
C LYS A 127 -24.10 6.95 -4.92
N GLU A 128 -25.16 7.20 -4.17
CA GLU A 128 -25.06 7.56 -2.76
C GLU A 128 -24.46 6.44 -1.92
N LEU A 129 -23.85 6.81 -0.79
CA LEU A 129 -23.21 5.87 0.12
C LEU A 129 -24.27 4.98 0.79
N SER A 130 -24.24 3.68 0.49
CA SER A 130 -25.13 2.67 1.07
C SER A 130 -24.95 2.49 2.59
N ARG A 131 -23.86 3.02 3.16
CA ARG A 131 -23.62 3.13 4.60
C ARG A 131 -23.15 4.56 4.90
N LYS A 132 -23.88 5.28 5.75
CA LYS A 132 -23.47 6.59 6.26
C LYS A 132 -22.29 6.42 7.23
N PRO A 133 -21.32 7.36 7.29
CA PRO A 133 -20.26 7.32 8.30
C PRO A 133 -20.84 7.44 9.72
N SER A 134 -20.17 6.84 10.70
CA SER A 134 -20.60 6.96 12.10
C SER A 134 -20.28 8.35 12.67
N SER A 135 -21.10 8.82 13.62
CA SER A 135 -20.87 10.08 14.34
C SER A 135 -19.49 10.12 15.02
N TYR A 136 -19.01 8.97 15.52
CA TYR A 136 -17.66 8.83 16.07
C TYR A 136 -16.57 9.08 15.01
N LEU A 137 -16.71 8.52 13.79
CA LEU A 137 -15.76 8.75 12.71
C LEU A 137 -15.77 10.23 12.27
N ILE A 138 -16.95 10.82 12.10
CA ILE A 138 -17.09 12.25 11.76
C ILE A 138 -16.38 13.12 12.80
N SER A 139 -16.65 12.88 14.09
CA SER A 139 -16.03 13.60 15.21
C SER A 139 -14.51 13.41 15.23
N ARG A 140 -14.01 12.19 14.97
CA ARG A 140 -12.56 11.90 14.92
C ARG A 140 -11.87 12.60 13.74
N LEU A 141 -12.54 12.74 12.60
CA LEU A 141 -12.04 13.49 11.44
C LEU A 141 -11.97 14.99 11.72
N ARG A 142 -13.03 15.62 12.24
CA ARG A 142 -13.00 17.04 12.66
C ARG A 142 -11.93 17.30 13.73
N SER A 143 -11.76 16.37 14.68
CA SER A 143 -10.71 16.42 15.70
C SER A 143 -9.30 16.33 15.10
N TYR A 144 -9.12 15.52 14.05
CA TYR A 144 -7.86 15.42 13.33
C TYR A 144 -7.56 16.68 12.52
N GLU A 145 -8.56 17.26 11.85
CA GLU A 145 -8.40 18.50 11.09
C GLU A 145 -7.94 19.65 12.01
N ALA A 146 -8.55 19.81 13.18
CA ALA A 146 -8.09 20.77 14.21
C ALA A 146 -6.68 20.45 14.75
N LEU A 147 -6.32 19.17 14.90
CA LEU A 147 -4.94 18.76 15.24
C LEU A 147 -3.96 19.18 14.13
N HIS A 148 -4.31 18.96 12.87
CA HIS A 148 -3.49 19.29 11.71
C HIS A 148 -3.35 20.81 11.54
N GLN A 149 -4.41 21.59 11.76
CA GLN A 149 -4.35 23.05 11.75
C GLN A 149 -3.39 23.60 12.84
N ARG A 150 -3.39 22.99 14.03
CA ARG A 150 -2.53 23.37 15.17
C ARG A 150 -1.06 22.93 15.03
N CYS A 151 -0.82 21.82 14.34
CA CYS A 151 0.45 21.10 14.32
C CYS A 151 1.07 20.92 12.93
N GLY A 152 0.41 21.35 11.86
CA GLY A 152 0.83 21.13 10.47
C GLY A 152 2.07 21.91 10.05
N PRO A 153 2.49 21.79 8.78
CA PRO A 153 3.67 22.45 8.24
C PRO A 153 3.78 23.94 8.59
N TYR A 154 5.02 24.37 8.87
CA TYR A 154 5.39 25.76 9.22
C TYR A 154 4.74 26.36 10.48
N THR A 155 3.82 25.66 11.16
CA THR A 155 3.27 26.11 12.46
C THR A 155 4.36 26.27 13.53
N LYS A 156 4.11 27.10 14.54
CA LYS A 156 5.02 27.26 15.70
C LYS A 156 5.34 25.90 16.36
N SER A 157 4.35 25.01 16.43
CA SER A 157 4.47 23.67 17.00
C SER A 157 5.33 22.75 16.13
N TYR A 158 5.09 22.72 14.82
CA TYR A 158 5.94 22.00 13.85
C TYR A 158 7.39 22.47 13.93
N ASN A 159 7.63 23.78 13.93
CA ASN A 159 8.98 24.34 14.01
C ASN A 159 9.70 23.95 15.32
N LYS A 160 8.99 23.87 16.46
CA LYS A 160 9.52 23.37 17.74
C LYS A 160 9.91 21.89 17.66
N THR A 161 9.08 21.04 17.06
CA THR A 161 9.42 19.62 16.88
C THR A 161 10.52 19.40 15.83
N LEU A 162 10.58 20.24 14.79
CA LEU A 162 11.65 20.23 13.78
C LEU A 162 13.02 20.60 14.39
N GLN A 163 13.04 21.51 15.38
CA GLN A 163 14.25 21.81 16.16
C GLN A 163 14.68 20.62 17.03
N LYS A 164 13.74 19.91 17.67
CA LYS A 164 14.03 18.64 18.40
C LYS A 164 14.57 17.55 17.47
N LEU A 165 14.00 17.42 16.27
CA LEU A 165 14.47 16.49 15.24
C LEU A 165 15.94 16.77 14.88
N LYS A 166 16.27 18.04 14.63
CA LYS A 166 17.62 18.50 14.27
C LYS A 166 18.64 18.42 15.42
N SER A 167 18.22 18.48 16.69
CA SER A 167 19.14 18.39 17.83
C SER A 167 19.41 16.97 18.34
N GLY A 168 18.60 15.98 17.95
CA GLY A 168 18.73 14.58 18.39
C GLY A 168 18.33 14.32 19.86
N ASN A 169 18.04 15.37 20.62
CA ASN A 169 17.56 15.27 21.99
C ASN A 169 16.19 14.58 22.05
N GLN A 170 15.86 14.01 23.22
CA GLN A 170 14.57 13.35 23.41
C GLN A 170 13.44 14.36 23.20
N PRO A 171 12.26 13.92 22.75
CA PRO A 171 11.06 14.64 23.08
C PRO A 171 10.92 14.66 24.62
N GLU A 172 11.19 15.82 25.23
CA GLU A 172 10.29 16.30 26.27
C GLU A 172 8.88 16.39 25.67
N SER A 173 7.85 16.33 26.50
CA SER A 173 6.46 16.34 26.04
C SER A 173 6.17 17.43 25.01
N SER A 174 5.56 16.99 23.91
CA SER A 174 5.26 17.84 22.76
C SER A 174 3.81 17.65 22.34
N ASP A 175 3.11 18.77 22.12
CA ASP A 175 1.67 18.80 21.83
C ASP A 175 1.31 18.28 20.43
N CYS A 176 2.33 17.88 19.65
CA CYS A 176 2.26 17.57 18.23
C CYS A 176 3.26 16.46 17.88
N ASN A 177 2.72 15.26 17.64
CA ASN A 177 3.48 14.10 17.19
C ASN A 177 3.21 13.85 15.71
N TYR A 178 4.16 13.24 15.00
CA TYR A 178 4.13 13.13 13.55
C TYR A 178 4.26 11.69 13.07
N LEU A 179 3.71 11.44 11.88
CA LEU A 179 3.91 10.26 11.05
C LEU A 179 4.25 10.77 9.64
N VAL A 180 5.46 10.50 9.16
CA VAL A 180 5.84 10.84 7.78
C VAL A 180 5.61 9.61 6.91
N TRP A 181 4.76 9.74 5.89
CA TRP A 181 4.61 8.74 4.83
C TRP A 181 5.51 9.12 3.66
N ILE A 182 6.28 8.16 3.15
CA ILE A 182 7.26 8.32 2.07
C ILE A 182 6.63 7.84 0.76
N SER A 183 6.77 8.58 -0.34
CA SER A 183 6.14 8.24 -1.62
C SER A 183 6.86 7.09 -2.34
N PHE A 184 6.46 5.85 -2.02
CA PHE A 184 7.08 4.63 -2.54
C PHE A 184 6.10 3.76 -3.36
N SER A 185 6.61 3.07 -4.39
CA SER A 185 5.85 2.17 -5.27
C SER A 185 4.80 2.85 -6.18
N GLY A 186 4.07 2.04 -6.97
CA GLY A 186 3.08 2.51 -7.94
C GLY A 186 1.84 3.15 -7.30
N LEU A 187 1.11 3.97 -8.07
CA LEU A 187 0.01 4.81 -7.58
C LEU A 187 -1.06 4.04 -6.77
N GLY A 188 -1.44 2.82 -7.18
CA GLY A 188 -2.40 2.00 -6.42
C GLY A 188 -1.90 1.62 -5.03
N ASN A 189 -0.62 1.22 -4.92
CA ASN A 189 0.03 0.93 -3.64
C ASN A 189 0.18 2.20 -2.80
N ARG A 190 0.44 3.35 -3.43
CA ARG A 190 0.53 4.64 -2.73
C ARG A 190 -0.81 5.05 -2.12
N ILE A 191 -1.91 4.96 -2.87
CA ILE A 191 -3.27 5.24 -2.35
C ILE A 191 -3.61 4.32 -1.16
N LEU A 192 -3.34 3.01 -1.27
CA LEU A 192 -3.66 2.05 -0.21
C LEU A 192 -2.80 2.25 1.05
N THR A 193 -1.48 2.39 0.90
CA THR A 193 -0.57 2.59 2.04
C THR A 193 -0.77 3.95 2.71
N LEU A 194 -1.10 5.00 1.95
CA LEU A 194 -1.42 6.32 2.48
C LEU A 194 -2.73 6.31 3.28
N ALA A 195 -3.75 5.59 2.82
CA ALA A 195 -4.99 5.39 3.57
C ALA A 195 -4.76 4.62 4.88
N SER A 196 -3.93 3.57 4.85
CA SER A 196 -3.51 2.83 6.06
C SER A 196 -2.69 3.70 7.03
N ALA A 197 -1.77 4.52 6.51
CA ALA A 197 -1.00 5.46 7.32
C ALA A 197 -1.89 6.55 7.95
N PHE A 198 -2.90 7.05 7.22
CA PHE A 198 -3.89 7.97 7.77
C PHE A 198 -4.72 7.33 8.88
N LEU A 199 -5.16 6.08 8.72
CA LEU A 199 -5.84 5.35 9.80
C LEU A 199 -4.92 5.17 11.02
N TYR A 200 -3.65 4.82 10.83
CA TYR A 200 -2.68 4.72 11.93
C TYR A 200 -2.44 6.07 12.62
N ALA A 201 -2.41 7.19 11.88
CA ALA A 201 -2.33 8.54 12.44
C ALA A 201 -3.58 8.92 13.25
N LEU A 202 -4.78 8.59 12.76
CA LEU A 202 -6.06 8.76 13.47
C LEU A 202 -6.12 7.94 14.78
N LEU A 203 -5.56 6.73 14.79
CA LEU A 203 -5.50 5.87 15.98
C LEU A 203 -4.45 6.36 16.99
N THR A 204 -3.24 6.72 16.54
CA THR A 204 -2.11 7.11 17.41
C THR A 204 -2.02 8.61 17.72
N ASN A 205 -2.99 9.41 17.26
CA ASN A 205 -3.06 10.86 17.46
C ASN A 205 -1.81 11.62 16.95
N ARG A 206 -1.35 11.22 15.77
CA ARG A 206 -0.22 11.85 15.03
C ARG A 206 -0.76 12.71 13.88
N VAL A 207 -0.02 13.73 13.49
CA VAL A 207 -0.18 14.42 12.20
C VAL A 207 0.47 13.58 11.12
N LEU A 208 -0.30 13.20 10.08
CA LEU A 208 0.25 12.60 8.87
C LEU A 208 0.87 13.70 8.00
N LEU A 209 2.15 13.57 7.66
CA LEU A 209 2.80 14.39 6.63
C LEU A 209 3.15 13.51 5.43
N VAL A 210 2.75 13.94 4.25
CA VAL A 210 2.84 13.18 3.00
C VAL A 210 4.02 13.68 2.18
N ASP A 211 5.03 12.86 1.95
CA ASP A 211 6.03 13.19 0.96
C ASP A 211 5.38 13.30 -0.44
N PRO A 212 5.45 14.45 -1.13
CA PRO A 212 4.81 14.62 -2.44
C PRO A 212 5.38 13.73 -3.56
N GLY A 213 6.59 13.19 -3.40
CA GLY A 213 7.27 12.46 -4.48
C GLY A 213 7.42 13.32 -5.73
N VAL A 214 6.96 12.79 -6.88
CA VAL A 214 7.00 13.48 -8.18
C VAL A 214 5.64 14.09 -8.57
N ASP A 215 4.53 13.46 -8.16
CA ASP A 215 3.20 13.62 -8.79
C ASP A 215 2.03 13.72 -7.80
N MET A 216 2.23 13.54 -6.48
CA MET A 216 1.10 13.52 -5.53
C MET A 216 0.37 14.86 -5.45
N VAL A 217 1.07 15.97 -5.70
CA VAL A 217 0.51 17.34 -5.72
C VAL A 217 -0.38 17.57 -6.95
N ASP A 218 -0.02 16.98 -8.10
CA ASP A 218 -0.78 17.08 -9.34
C ASP A 218 -2.00 16.14 -9.35
N LEU A 219 -1.93 15.04 -8.60
CA LEU A 219 -2.96 14.00 -8.52
C LEU A 219 -4.01 14.23 -7.42
N PHE A 220 -3.66 14.91 -6.32
CA PHE A 220 -4.52 15.01 -5.13
C PHE A 220 -4.64 16.43 -4.57
N CYS A 221 -5.88 16.89 -4.41
CA CYS A 221 -6.18 18.11 -3.66
C CYS A 221 -5.91 17.95 -2.15
N GLU A 222 -5.59 19.05 -1.47
CA GLU A 222 -5.44 19.11 -0.01
C GLU A 222 -6.67 18.54 0.72
N PRO A 223 -6.54 17.51 1.58
CA PRO A 223 -7.68 16.86 2.22
C PRO A 223 -8.12 17.53 3.52
N PHE A 224 -7.30 18.41 4.11
CA PHE A 224 -7.57 19.07 5.39
C PHE A 224 -7.81 20.58 5.18
N PRO A 225 -8.76 21.22 5.88
CA PRO A 225 -9.05 22.65 5.72
C PRO A 225 -7.86 23.54 6.10
N GLU A 226 -7.67 24.65 5.38
CA GLU A 226 -6.67 25.72 5.62
C GLU A 226 -5.18 25.34 5.60
N VAL A 227 -4.79 24.07 5.80
CA VAL A 227 -3.40 23.63 5.95
C VAL A 227 -3.04 22.49 4.99
N SER A 228 -1.78 22.49 4.54
CA SER A 228 -1.27 21.45 3.65
C SER A 228 -0.90 20.17 4.39
N TRP A 229 -1.26 19.02 3.83
CA TRP A 229 -0.74 17.72 4.30
C TRP A 229 0.65 17.37 3.76
N PHE A 230 1.19 18.13 2.80
CA PHE A 230 2.45 17.80 2.14
C PHE A 230 3.67 18.14 3.02
N LEU A 231 4.65 17.26 2.99
CA LEU A 231 5.91 17.40 3.69
C LEU A 231 6.76 18.50 3.03
N PRO A 232 7.18 19.55 3.77
CA PRO A 232 8.05 20.61 3.27
C PRO A 232 9.32 20.12 2.58
N SER A 233 9.77 20.86 1.57
CA SER A 233 11.01 20.58 0.83
C SER A 233 12.27 20.81 1.67
N ASP A 234 12.20 21.58 2.75
CA ASP A 234 13.31 21.84 3.70
C ASP A 234 13.37 20.82 4.86
N PHE A 235 12.54 19.77 4.83
CA PHE A 235 12.52 18.74 5.86
C PHE A 235 13.85 17.97 5.92
N PRO A 236 14.56 17.93 7.08
CA PRO A 236 15.98 17.60 7.15
C PRO A 236 16.31 16.13 6.84
N LEU A 237 15.33 15.23 6.85
CA LEU A 237 15.51 13.82 6.50
C LEU A 237 15.10 13.50 5.05
N LYS A 238 14.53 14.45 4.29
CA LYS A 238 13.93 14.17 2.98
C LYS A 238 14.93 13.54 2.00
N ASN A 239 16.15 14.07 1.97
CA ASN A 239 17.25 13.56 1.12
C ASN A 239 17.80 12.18 1.55
N GLN A 240 17.25 11.57 2.61
CA GLN A 240 17.65 10.25 3.12
C GLN A 240 16.58 9.18 2.87
N PHE A 241 15.39 9.55 2.37
CA PHE A 241 14.26 8.62 2.23
C PHE A 241 14.58 7.43 1.30
N ASP A 242 15.25 7.68 0.18
CA ASP A 242 15.68 6.63 -0.77
C ASP A 242 16.77 5.70 -0.20
N SER A 243 17.34 6.05 0.97
CA SER A 243 18.36 5.25 1.67
C SER A 243 17.84 4.54 2.93
N PHE A 244 16.54 4.67 3.26
CA PHE A 244 15.96 4.01 4.42
C PHE A 244 15.52 2.57 4.11
N ASP A 245 16.06 1.63 4.87
CA ASP A 245 15.96 0.18 4.66
C ASP A 245 16.03 -0.61 5.98
N GLN A 246 16.01 -1.94 5.89
CA GLN A 246 16.11 -2.84 7.06
C GLN A 246 17.45 -2.76 7.80
N ILE A 247 18.54 -2.33 7.13
CA ILE A 247 19.85 -2.17 7.77
C ILE A 247 20.10 -0.77 8.32
N SER A 248 19.16 0.17 8.15
CA SER A 248 19.27 1.53 8.64
C SER A 248 19.32 1.61 10.18
N PRO A 249 20.18 2.42 10.79
CA PRO A 249 20.36 2.48 12.26
C PRO A 249 19.17 3.10 13.03
N HIS A 250 18.15 3.56 12.30
CA HIS A 250 16.88 4.05 12.80
C HIS A 250 15.71 3.08 12.55
N CYS A 251 15.92 1.97 11.83
CA CYS A 251 14.89 0.98 11.53
C CYS A 251 14.44 0.24 12.80
N TYR A 252 13.13 0.14 13.01
CA TYR A 252 12.56 -0.48 14.21
C TYR A 252 12.93 -1.97 14.35
N GLY A 253 12.76 -2.79 13.31
CA GLY A 253 13.17 -4.21 13.35
C GLY A 253 14.66 -4.39 13.61
N ARG A 254 15.52 -3.50 13.09
CA ARG A 254 16.96 -3.49 13.39
C ARG A 254 17.26 -3.15 14.85
N LEU A 255 16.55 -2.19 15.43
CA LEU A 255 16.71 -1.85 16.85
C LEU A 255 16.36 -3.05 17.74
N LEU A 256 15.26 -3.77 17.43
CA LEU A 256 14.86 -4.97 18.16
C LEU A 256 15.87 -6.13 18.03
N LYS A 257 16.40 -6.40 16.82
CA LYS A 257 17.47 -7.40 16.61
C LYS A 257 18.71 -7.13 17.48
N ASN A 258 19.03 -5.86 17.71
CA ASN A 258 20.22 -5.43 18.45
C ASN A 258 20.01 -5.33 19.98
N ASN A 259 18.89 -5.81 20.52
CA ASN A 259 18.46 -5.55 21.90
C ASN A 259 19.45 -5.97 23.01
N ASN A 260 20.41 -6.87 22.75
CA ASN A 260 21.55 -7.12 23.65
C ASN A 260 22.43 -5.88 23.93
N THR A 261 22.23 -4.76 23.23
CA THR A 261 22.93 -3.48 23.46
C THR A 261 22.02 -2.32 23.86
N MET A 262 20.69 -2.52 23.94
CA MET A 262 19.74 -1.44 24.25
C MET A 262 19.93 -0.87 25.67
N ASN A 263 20.39 -1.71 26.60
CA ASN A 263 20.73 -1.32 27.98
C ASN A 263 22.07 -0.58 28.09
N SER A 264 22.91 -0.58 27.06
CA SER A 264 24.32 -0.13 27.14
C SER A 264 24.56 1.29 26.67
N ASN A 265 23.71 1.82 25.79
CA ASN A 265 23.82 3.20 25.28
C ASN A 265 22.44 3.82 25.11
N GLY A 266 22.08 4.71 26.03
CA GLY A 266 20.86 5.52 26.02
C GLY A 266 20.87 6.60 24.94
N SER A 267 21.12 6.23 23.68
CA SER A 267 20.93 7.09 22.52
C SER A 267 19.44 7.31 22.32
N SER A 268 18.94 8.33 23.02
CA SER A 268 17.78 9.12 22.65
C SER A 268 17.77 9.31 21.14
N ARG A 269 16.65 8.95 20.50
CA ARG A 269 16.41 9.18 19.07
C ARG A 269 15.19 10.09 18.94
N SER A 270 15.32 11.13 18.14
CA SER A 270 14.24 12.06 17.83
C SER A 270 13.24 11.52 16.79
N PHE A 271 13.54 10.39 16.13
CA PHE A 271 12.66 9.67 15.21
C PHE A 271 13.00 8.17 15.14
N VAL A 272 12.08 7.40 14.58
CA VAL A 272 12.22 5.98 14.23
C VAL A 272 11.73 5.76 12.79
N TYR A 273 12.37 4.86 12.04
CA TYR A 273 11.93 4.42 10.72
C TYR A 273 11.19 3.08 10.84
N LEU A 274 10.06 2.95 10.15
CA LEU A 274 9.21 1.77 10.15
C LEU A 274 9.26 1.14 8.75
N HIS A 275 9.99 0.04 8.62
CA HIS A 275 10.11 -0.66 7.35
C HIS A 275 8.89 -1.57 7.11
N LEU A 276 7.82 -0.97 6.57
CA LEU A 276 6.55 -1.65 6.28
C LEU A 276 6.38 -1.91 4.76
N VAL A 277 7.47 -2.27 4.11
CA VAL A 277 7.53 -2.64 2.69
C VAL A 277 7.33 -4.17 2.56
N HIS A 278 6.95 -4.67 1.40
CA HIS A 278 6.60 -6.08 1.18
C HIS A 278 7.70 -7.13 1.50
N ASP A 279 8.96 -6.69 1.59
CA ASP A 279 10.17 -7.45 1.90
C ASP A 279 10.56 -7.46 3.39
N TYR A 280 9.79 -6.75 4.24
CA TYR A 280 9.91 -6.71 5.71
C TYR A 280 10.06 -8.06 6.42
N ASP A 281 10.91 -8.09 7.47
CA ASP A 281 11.19 -9.30 8.24
C ASP A 281 10.36 -9.44 9.52
N ASP A 282 10.57 -10.55 10.24
CA ASP A 282 9.77 -10.90 11.43
C ASP A 282 9.94 -9.92 12.61
N HIS A 283 11.01 -9.11 12.64
CA HIS A 283 11.19 -8.04 13.63
C HIS A 283 10.48 -6.75 13.22
N ASP A 284 10.37 -6.46 11.91
CA ASP A 284 9.55 -5.35 11.42
C ASP A 284 8.06 -5.64 11.62
N LYS A 285 7.64 -6.91 11.48
CA LYS A 285 6.28 -7.39 11.77
C LYS A 285 5.84 -7.17 13.23
N LEU A 286 6.77 -7.00 14.17
CA LEU A 286 6.44 -6.65 15.56
C LEU A 286 5.80 -5.25 15.67
N PHE A 287 5.84 -4.40 14.64
CA PHE A 287 4.98 -3.23 14.53
C PHE A 287 3.48 -3.54 14.75
N PHE A 288 3.02 -4.75 14.46
CA PHE A 288 1.63 -5.16 14.63
C PHE A 288 1.29 -5.72 16.04
N CYS A 289 2.22 -5.65 17.00
CA CYS A 289 2.02 -6.09 18.39
C CYS A 289 1.70 -4.92 19.34
N ASP A 290 0.89 -5.15 20.38
CA ASP A 290 0.43 -4.09 21.31
C ASP A 290 1.55 -3.61 22.25
N GLU A 291 2.49 -4.49 22.61
CA GLU A 291 3.68 -4.18 23.39
C GLU A 291 4.59 -3.20 22.65
N ASP A 292 4.85 -3.48 21.38
CA ASP A 292 5.64 -2.66 20.46
C ASP A 292 4.94 -1.33 20.14
N GLN A 293 3.62 -1.34 19.92
CA GLN A 293 2.85 -0.10 19.80
C GLN A 293 2.91 0.74 21.08
N SER A 294 2.92 0.11 22.26
CA SER A 294 3.12 0.79 23.55
C SER A 294 4.54 1.36 23.71
N PHE A 295 5.55 0.78 23.05
CA PHE A 295 6.88 1.37 22.92
C PHE A 295 6.92 2.52 21.90
N LEU A 296 6.30 2.38 20.72
CA LEU A 296 6.23 3.41 19.69
C LEU A 296 5.44 4.65 20.17
N GLN A 297 4.49 4.48 21.10
CA GLN A 297 3.83 5.57 21.83
C GLN A 297 4.75 6.32 22.81
N LYS A 298 5.97 5.87 23.09
CA LYS A 298 6.97 6.68 23.83
C LYS A 298 7.55 7.79 22.94
N TYR A 299 7.49 7.64 21.62
CA TYR A 299 7.69 8.72 20.63
C TYR A 299 6.40 9.55 20.40
N ASN A 300 5.51 9.61 21.40
CA ASN A 300 4.34 10.50 21.43
C ASN A 300 4.27 11.40 22.70
N ARG A 301 5.25 11.32 23.61
CA ARG A 301 5.11 11.81 25.00
C ARG A 301 6.20 12.76 25.47
#